data_AF-A0A9X3Z6P7-F1
#
_entry.id   AF-A0A9X3Z6P7-F1
#
_cell.length_a   1.000
_cell.length_b   1.000
_cell.length_c   1.000
_cell.angle_alpha   90.00
_cell.angle_beta   90.00
_cell.angle_gamma   90.00
#
_symmetry.space_group_name_H-M   'P 1'
#
loop_
_entity.id
_entity.type
_entity.pdbx_description
1 polymer ?
#
loop_
_entity_poly.entity_id
_entity_poly.type
_entity_poly.pdbx_seq_one_letter_code
_entity_poly.pdbx_strand_id
1 'polypeptide(L)'
;MTQAVDKVDGPGGNKNTRLAIILLSIVIGMVGLAFASVPLYRIFCQVTGFAGTPKVASNSYDVPILDREVTIDFNADVAPGVPWRFEPVQRRVKIRIGEEALIYYRAVNDSDKPVTGTAIFNVTPEKAAPYFNKIACFCFTKQTLQPHESVEMPVTFFIDPAIADDLNVKEVEEITLSYTFFKAKE
;
A
#
# COMPACT_ATOMS: atom_id res chain seq x y z
N MET A 1 52.40 -4.83 32.17
CA MET A 1 51.25 -5.69 31.81
C MET A 1 50.73 -6.28 33.11
N THR A 2 49.84 -5.58 33.80
CA THR A 2 49.32 -6.01 35.09
C THR A 2 47.98 -5.33 35.34
N GLN A 3 46.89 -6.06 35.14
CA GLN A 3 45.63 -5.99 35.90
C GLN A 3 45.03 -7.40 35.74
N ALA A 4 45.30 -8.34 36.64
CA ALA A 4 44.65 -8.53 37.94
C ALA A 4 43.12 -8.59 37.78
N VAL A 5 42.65 -9.83 37.65
CA VAL A 5 41.25 -10.23 37.73
C VAL A 5 40.70 -9.76 39.07
N ASP A 6 39.77 -8.82 39.06
CA ASP A 6 39.07 -8.41 40.28
C ASP A 6 38.22 -9.58 40.79
N LYS A 7 38.53 -9.94 42.03
CA LYS A 7 37.94 -11.00 42.81
C LYS A 7 36.57 -10.55 43.30
N VAL A 8 35.52 -11.26 42.91
CA VAL A 8 34.18 -11.07 43.49
C VAL A 8 34.16 -11.77 44.85
N ASP A 9 34.58 -11.04 45.90
CA ASP A 9 34.37 -11.47 47.28
C ASP A 9 32.89 -11.30 47.65
N GLY A 10 32.15 -12.42 47.69
CA GLY A 10 30.76 -12.45 48.15
C GLY A 10 30.67 -12.38 49.69
N PRO A 11 29.74 -11.61 50.29
CA PRO A 11 29.64 -11.55 51.74
C PRO A 11 28.69 -12.62 52.29
N GLY A 12 29.19 -13.43 53.22
CA GLY A 12 28.41 -14.36 54.04
C GLY A 12 27.54 -13.66 55.09
N GLY A 13 26.36 -14.25 55.35
CA GLY A 13 25.44 -13.90 56.43
C GLY A 13 23.98 -13.79 55.95
N ASN A 14 23.06 -14.52 56.58
CA ASN A 14 21.64 -14.67 56.19
C ASN A 14 20.89 -13.38 55.80
N LYS A 15 21.35 -12.21 56.26
CA LYS A 15 20.78 -10.89 55.90
C LYS A 15 21.36 -10.34 54.59
N ASN A 16 22.65 -10.50 54.34
CA ASN A 16 23.34 -10.01 53.14
C ASN A 16 23.05 -10.89 51.92
N THR A 17 22.97 -12.21 52.12
CA THR A 17 22.51 -13.14 51.09
C THR A 17 21.05 -12.88 50.71
N ARG A 18 20.19 -12.58 51.71
CA ARG A 18 18.80 -12.17 51.45
C ARG A 18 18.73 -10.85 50.71
N LEU A 19 19.56 -9.87 51.05
CA LEU A 19 19.66 -8.60 50.34
C LEU A 19 20.11 -8.81 48.89
N ALA A 20 21.13 -9.66 48.67
CA ALA A 20 21.64 -9.98 47.33
C ALA A 20 20.58 -10.70 46.47
N ILE A 21 19.83 -11.65 47.04
CA ILE A 21 18.72 -12.31 46.35
C ILE A 21 17.61 -11.32 46.01
N ILE A 22 17.27 -10.41 46.93
CA ILE A 22 16.27 -9.36 46.68
C ILE A 22 16.72 -8.45 45.53
N LEU A 23 17.96 -7.94 45.58
CA LEU A 23 18.49 -7.08 44.53
C LEU A 23 18.56 -7.80 43.17
N LEU A 24 18.99 -9.07 43.15
CA LEU A 24 19.01 -9.87 41.94
C LEU A 24 17.61 -10.13 41.38
N SER A 25 16.63 -10.38 42.24
CA SER A 25 15.23 -10.57 41.83
C SER A 25 14.62 -9.30 41.23
N ILE A 26 14.97 -8.12 41.74
CA ILE A 26 14.55 -6.84 41.19
C ILE A 26 15.15 -6.64 39.80
N VAL A 27 16.45 -6.91 39.62
CA VAL A 27 17.13 -6.78 38.33
C VAL A 27 16.50 -7.71 37.29
N ILE A 28 16.28 -8.98 37.64
CA ILE A 28 15.62 -9.96 36.75
C ILE A 28 14.18 -9.52 36.43
N GLY A 29 13.45 -9.00 37.42
CA GLY A 29 12.11 -8.47 37.24
C GLY A 29 12.05 -7.28 36.28
N MET A 30 12.99 -6.34 36.39
CA MET A 30 13.07 -5.18 35.49
C MET A 30 13.41 -5.60 34.05
N VAL A 31 14.33 -6.56 33.87
CA VAL A 31 14.66 -7.12 32.55
C VAL A 31 13.48 -7.89 31.97
N GLY A 32 12.77 -8.68 32.77
CA GLY A 32 11.58 -9.40 32.37
C GLY A 32 10.45 -8.46 31.91
N LEU A 33 10.22 -7.38 32.65
CA LEU A 33 9.24 -6.35 32.28
C LEU A 33 9.63 -5.60 31.01
N ALA A 34 10.91 -5.27 30.82
CA ALA A 34 11.40 -4.66 29.60
C ALA A 34 11.15 -5.57 28.38
N PHE A 35 11.47 -6.85 28.48
CA PHE A 35 11.22 -7.82 27.40
C PHE A 35 9.73 -8.08 27.17
N ALA A 36 8.91 -8.10 28.22
CA ALA A 36 7.46 -8.30 28.13
C ALA A 36 6.70 -7.06 27.61
N SER A 37 7.27 -5.86 27.77
CA SER A 37 6.64 -4.61 27.31
C SER A 37 6.43 -4.58 25.79
N VAL A 38 7.39 -5.11 25.03
CA VAL A 38 7.33 -5.12 23.56
C VAL A 38 6.16 -5.98 23.03
N PRO A 39 6.02 -7.28 23.38
CA PRO A 39 4.87 -8.07 22.92
C PRO A 39 3.54 -7.57 23.48
N LEU A 40 3.50 -7.08 24.73
CA LEU A 40 2.26 -6.52 25.30
C LEU A 40 1.82 -5.26 24.56
N TYR A 41 2.77 -4.36 24.24
CA TYR A 41 2.52 -3.19 23.42
C TYR A 41 2.06 -3.57 22.01
N ARG A 42 2.68 -4.60 21.39
CA ARG A 42 2.24 -5.13 20.09
C ARG A 42 0.80 -5.64 20.12
N ILE A 43 0.43 -6.42 21.14
CA ILE A 43 -0.95 -6.93 21.29
C ILE A 43 -1.92 -5.77 21.50
N PHE A 44 -1.57 -4.80 22.35
CA PHE A 44 -2.38 -3.61 22.56
C PHE A 44 -2.57 -2.82 21.26
N CYS A 45 -1.49 -2.55 20.52
CA CYS A 45 -1.52 -1.88 19.22
C CYS A 45 -2.36 -2.65 18.19
N GLN A 46 -2.29 -3.98 18.17
CA GLN A 46 -3.05 -4.82 17.24
C GLN A 46 -4.55 -4.86 17.56
N VAL A 47 -4.93 -4.89 18.85
CA VAL A 47 -6.34 -4.93 19.25
C VAL A 47 -7.00 -3.55 19.09
N THR A 48 -6.29 -2.49 19.48
CA THR A 48 -6.83 -1.11 19.50
C THR A 48 -6.61 -0.34 18.21
N GLY A 49 -5.65 -0.74 17.36
CA GLY A 49 -5.27 0.02 16.15
C GLY A 49 -4.47 1.29 16.46
N PHE A 50 -3.91 1.42 17.67
CA PHE A 50 -3.14 2.60 18.10
C PHE A 50 -1.87 2.79 17.24
N ALA A 51 -1.55 4.05 16.91
CA ALA A 51 -0.43 4.46 16.04
C ALA A 51 -0.48 3.95 14.57
N GLY A 52 -1.66 3.62 14.04
CA GLY A 52 -1.82 3.22 12.64
C GLY A 52 -1.25 1.83 12.33
N THR A 53 -0.95 1.04 13.37
CA THR A 53 -0.61 -0.37 13.22
C THR A 53 -1.81 -1.06 12.56
N PRO A 54 -1.68 -1.56 11.31
CA PRO A 54 -2.81 -2.19 10.66
C PRO A 54 -3.23 -3.36 11.52
N LYS A 55 -4.52 -3.45 11.88
CA LYS A 55 -5.09 -4.78 12.10
C LYS A 55 -4.67 -5.55 10.86
N VAL A 56 -4.03 -6.71 11.02
CA VAL A 56 -3.89 -7.61 9.88
C VAL A 56 -5.33 -7.92 9.50
N ALA A 57 -5.89 -7.11 8.59
CA ALA A 57 -6.94 -7.50 7.71
C ALA A 57 -6.28 -8.60 6.91
N SER A 58 -6.35 -9.80 7.48
CA SER A 58 -6.22 -11.01 6.72
C SER A 58 -7.23 -10.84 5.61
N ASN A 59 -6.71 -10.52 4.43
CA ASN A 59 -7.40 -10.47 3.17
C ASN A 59 -8.07 -9.11 2.87
N SER A 60 -7.88 -8.64 1.64
CA SER A 60 -8.68 -7.64 0.91
C SER A 60 -10.18 -7.99 0.81
N TYR A 61 -10.68 -8.91 1.64
CA TYR A 61 -12.00 -9.54 1.59
C TYR A 61 -12.95 -9.01 2.67
N ASP A 62 -12.47 -8.15 3.57
CA ASP A 62 -13.30 -7.52 4.62
C ASP A 62 -13.78 -6.11 4.24
N VAL A 63 -13.59 -5.73 2.97
CA VAL A 63 -14.26 -4.59 2.36
C VAL A 63 -15.68 -5.06 2.05
N PRO A 64 -16.73 -4.51 2.69
CA PRO A 64 -18.09 -4.94 2.41
C PRO A 64 -18.39 -4.71 0.93
N ILE A 65 -18.72 -5.78 0.20
CA ILE A 65 -19.17 -5.67 -1.18
C ILE A 65 -20.64 -5.24 -1.14
N LEU A 66 -20.93 -4.06 -1.68
CA LEU A 66 -22.30 -3.57 -1.79
C LEU A 66 -22.90 -4.04 -3.12
N ASP A 67 -24.22 -4.29 -3.14
CA ASP A 67 -24.94 -4.64 -4.37
C ASP A 67 -25.04 -3.49 -5.38
N ARG A 68 -24.62 -2.27 -5.01
CA ARG A 68 -24.57 -1.14 -5.93
C ARG A 68 -23.41 -1.32 -6.91
N GLU A 69 -23.77 -1.39 -8.18
CA GLU A 69 -22.81 -1.40 -9.29
C GLU A 69 -22.45 0.02 -9.71
N VAL A 70 -21.18 0.20 -10.12
CA VAL A 70 -20.68 1.42 -10.73
C VAL A 70 -20.03 1.06 -12.06
N THR A 71 -20.29 1.88 -13.07
CA THR A 71 -19.69 1.75 -14.39
C THR A 71 -18.37 2.49 -14.40
N ILE A 72 -17.30 1.80 -14.80
CA ILE A 72 -15.97 2.38 -14.93
C ILE A 72 -15.61 2.48 -16.40
N ASP A 73 -15.38 3.70 -16.86
CA ASP A 73 -14.93 3.99 -18.21
C ASP A 73 -13.42 4.22 -18.23
N PHE A 74 -12.74 3.55 -19.14
CA PHE A 74 -11.30 3.64 -19.28
C PHE A 74 -10.97 4.48 -20.49
N ASN A 75 -10.25 5.56 -20.24
CA ASN A 75 -9.73 6.41 -21.29
C ASN A 75 -8.20 6.34 -21.34
N ALA A 76 -7.66 6.44 -22.54
CA ALA A 76 -6.25 6.29 -22.85
C ALA A 76 -5.85 7.32 -23.89
N ASP A 77 -4.94 8.20 -23.51
CA ASP A 77 -4.42 9.28 -24.34
C ASP A 77 -2.89 9.25 -24.38
N VAL A 78 -2.34 9.79 -25.45
CA VAL A 78 -0.89 9.95 -25.63
C VAL A 78 -0.61 11.39 -26.00
N ALA A 79 0.27 12.03 -25.25
CA ALA A 79 0.68 13.40 -25.50
C ALA A 79 1.52 13.49 -26.79
N PRO A 80 1.49 14.64 -27.48
CA PRO A 80 2.34 14.87 -28.64
C PRO A 80 3.82 14.62 -28.33
N GLY A 81 4.51 13.88 -29.21
CA GLY A 81 5.94 13.58 -29.07
C GLY A 81 6.26 12.22 -28.45
N VAL A 82 5.25 11.42 -28.10
CA VAL A 82 5.39 10.00 -27.78
C VAL A 82 4.77 9.19 -28.93
N PRO A 83 5.57 8.53 -29.79
CA PRO A 83 5.06 7.76 -30.94
C PRO A 83 4.53 6.38 -30.48
N TRP A 84 3.62 6.39 -29.51
CA TRP A 84 2.99 5.18 -29.00
C TRP A 84 1.52 5.13 -29.37
N ARG A 85 1.01 3.93 -29.64
CA ARG A 85 -0.41 3.62 -29.62
C ARG A 85 -0.75 3.05 -28.24
N PHE A 86 -1.61 3.75 -27.51
CA PHE A 86 -2.03 3.36 -26.17
C PHE A 86 -3.55 3.29 -26.10
N GLU A 87 -4.08 2.15 -25.71
CA GLU A 87 -5.52 1.89 -25.68
C GLU A 87 -5.90 0.94 -24.53
N PRO A 88 -7.09 1.10 -23.94
CA PRO A 88 -7.60 0.13 -22.98
C PRO A 88 -8.04 -1.13 -23.73
N VAL A 89 -7.76 -2.32 -23.18
CA VAL A 89 -8.28 -3.58 -23.74
C VAL A 89 -9.80 -3.65 -23.54
N GLN A 90 -10.30 -3.13 -22.41
CA GLN A 90 -11.72 -2.97 -22.14
C GLN A 90 -12.04 -1.49 -21.94
N ARG A 91 -12.93 -0.91 -22.75
CA ARG A 91 -13.31 0.52 -22.61
C ARG A 91 -14.23 0.80 -21.42
N ARG A 92 -15.04 -0.18 -21.03
CA ARG A 92 -16.04 -0.04 -19.98
C ARG A 92 -16.22 -1.35 -19.24
N VAL A 93 -16.28 -1.29 -17.92
CA VAL A 93 -16.62 -2.43 -17.05
C VAL A 93 -17.64 -2.00 -16.01
N LYS A 94 -18.49 -2.93 -15.58
CA LYS A 94 -19.35 -2.74 -14.40
C LYS A 94 -18.78 -3.57 -13.26
N ILE A 95 -18.60 -2.94 -12.12
CA ILE A 95 -18.08 -3.59 -10.92
C ILE A 95 -18.95 -3.22 -9.72
N ARG A 96 -19.00 -4.11 -8.73
CA ARG A 96 -19.64 -3.80 -7.46
C ARG A 96 -18.72 -2.95 -6.59
N ILE A 97 -19.30 -2.08 -5.79
CA ILE A 97 -18.51 -1.31 -4.82
C ILE A 97 -17.88 -2.29 -3.81
N GLY A 98 -16.59 -2.15 -3.54
CA GLY A 98 -15.79 -3.07 -2.74
C GLY A 98 -15.20 -4.26 -3.50
N GLU A 99 -15.63 -4.51 -4.75
CA GLU A 99 -15.08 -5.56 -5.59
C GLU A 99 -13.74 -5.13 -6.22
N GLU A 100 -12.75 -6.00 -6.14
CA GLU A 100 -11.45 -5.80 -6.80
C GLU A 100 -11.54 -6.20 -8.27
N ALA A 101 -11.13 -5.29 -9.16
CA ALA A 101 -11.12 -5.49 -10.60
C ALA A 101 -9.72 -5.36 -11.17
N LEU A 102 -9.42 -6.22 -12.14
CA LEU A 102 -8.17 -6.20 -12.92
C LEU A 102 -8.51 -5.91 -14.38
N ILE A 103 -7.91 -4.85 -14.92
CA ILE A 103 -8.04 -4.47 -16.33
C ILE A 103 -6.66 -4.32 -16.96
N TYR A 104 -6.62 -4.36 -18.29
CA TYR A 104 -5.37 -4.24 -19.03
C TYR A 104 -5.42 -3.04 -19.97
N TYR A 105 -4.32 -2.30 -20.03
CA TYR A 105 -4.04 -1.39 -21.13
C TYR A 105 -2.96 -1.96 -22.03
N ARG A 106 -3.03 -1.66 -23.31
CA ARG A 106 -2.04 -2.04 -24.31
C ARG A 106 -1.28 -0.80 -24.76
N ALA A 107 0.05 -0.84 -24.69
CA ALA A 107 0.92 0.15 -25.31
C ALA A 107 1.79 -0.50 -26.38
N VAL A 108 1.90 0.16 -27.54
CA VAL A 108 2.75 -0.24 -28.65
C VAL A 108 3.63 0.93 -29.04
N ASN A 109 4.94 0.72 -29.14
CA ASN A 109 5.85 1.73 -29.70
C ASN A 109 5.89 1.62 -31.22
N ASP A 110 5.25 2.54 -31.93
CA ASP A 110 5.20 2.52 -33.40
C ASP A 110 6.46 3.14 -34.05
N SER A 111 7.51 3.46 -33.27
CA SER A 111 8.76 4.04 -33.78
C SER A 111 9.91 3.03 -33.88
N ASP A 112 10.91 3.38 -34.69
CA ASP A 112 12.12 2.57 -34.89
C ASP A 112 13.21 2.79 -33.81
N LYS A 113 12.89 3.49 -32.72
CA LYS A 113 13.82 3.77 -31.63
C LYS A 113 13.20 3.48 -30.27
N PRO A 114 14.03 3.17 -29.25
CA PRO A 114 13.54 3.09 -27.88
C PRO A 114 12.96 4.44 -27.46
N VAL A 115 11.78 4.41 -26.86
CA VAL A 115 11.12 5.61 -26.32
C VAL A 115 10.79 5.34 -24.87
N THR A 116 11.06 6.34 -24.03
CA THR A 116 10.70 6.30 -22.61
C THR A 116 9.53 7.25 -22.35
N GLY A 117 8.44 6.70 -21.81
CA GLY A 117 7.23 7.42 -21.43
C GLY A 117 7.00 7.38 -19.93
N THR A 118 6.24 8.35 -19.43
CA THR A 118 5.67 8.35 -18.08
C THR A 118 4.19 8.62 -18.18
N ALA A 119 3.38 7.91 -17.39
CA ALA A 119 1.93 8.07 -17.41
C ALA A 119 1.46 8.94 -16.24
N ILE A 120 0.49 9.81 -16.48
CA ILE A 120 -0.28 10.50 -15.45
C ILE A 120 -1.72 10.00 -15.54
N PHE A 121 -2.42 9.96 -14.41
CA PHE A 121 -3.82 9.58 -14.37
C PHE A 121 -4.69 10.60 -13.67
N ASN A 122 -5.97 10.58 -14.03
CA ASN A 122 -7.02 11.30 -13.35
C ASN A 122 -8.29 10.46 -13.26
N VAL A 123 -9.07 10.71 -12.22
CA VAL A 123 -10.38 10.09 -11.99
C VAL A 123 -11.45 11.17 -12.10
N THR A 124 -12.54 10.87 -12.80
CA THR A 124 -13.66 11.80 -13.02
C THR A 124 -14.97 11.09 -12.73
N PRO A 125 -15.94 11.71 -12.02
CA PRO A 125 -15.88 13.06 -11.46
C PRO A 125 -14.92 13.17 -10.27
N GLU A 126 -14.31 14.34 -10.06
CA GLU A 126 -13.26 14.56 -9.05
C GLU A 126 -13.71 14.18 -7.63
N LYS A 127 -15.00 14.41 -7.33
CA LYS A 127 -15.62 14.01 -6.06
C LYS A 127 -15.56 12.51 -5.78
N ALA A 128 -15.49 11.66 -6.80
CA ALA A 128 -15.36 10.20 -6.64
C ALA A 128 -13.90 9.75 -6.50
N ALA A 129 -12.92 10.61 -6.81
CA ALA A 129 -11.50 10.28 -6.78
C ALA A 129 -10.99 9.78 -5.41
N PRO A 130 -11.42 10.33 -4.24
CA PRO A 130 -10.98 9.85 -2.93
C PRO A 130 -11.39 8.41 -2.63
N TYR A 131 -12.46 7.93 -3.26
CA TYR A 131 -12.99 6.58 -3.08
C TYR A 131 -12.43 5.59 -4.11
N PHE A 132 -11.73 6.07 -5.13
CA PHE A 132 -11.14 5.24 -6.16
C PHE A 132 -9.73 4.81 -5.73
N ASN A 133 -9.62 3.59 -5.19
CA ASN A 133 -8.35 3.06 -4.71
C ASN A 133 -7.67 2.23 -5.78
N LYS A 134 -6.60 2.78 -6.35
CA LYS A 134 -5.73 2.05 -7.29
C LYS A 134 -4.66 1.27 -6.50
N ILE A 135 -4.74 -0.06 -6.53
CA ILE A 135 -3.87 -0.97 -5.76
C ILE A 135 -2.47 -1.09 -6.40
N ALA A 136 -2.38 -1.14 -7.73
CA ALA A 136 -1.12 -1.36 -8.44
C ALA A 136 -0.91 -0.34 -9.57
N CYS A 137 0.18 0.44 -9.50
CA CYS A 137 0.38 1.61 -10.34
C CYS A 137 1.73 1.59 -11.09
N PHE A 138 1.68 1.28 -12.40
CA PHE A 138 2.77 1.50 -13.36
C PHE A 138 3.15 2.99 -13.56
N CYS A 139 2.36 3.90 -13.01
CA CYS A 139 2.35 5.31 -13.41
C CYS A 139 3.51 6.12 -12.82
N PHE A 140 4.23 5.55 -11.86
CA PHE A 140 5.40 6.20 -11.27
C PHE A 140 6.72 5.67 -11.81
N THR A 141 6.70 4.70 -12.71
CA THR A 141 7.91 4.14 -13.31
C THR A 141 8.00 4.55 -14.77
N LYS A 142 9.13 5.15 -15.15
CA LYS A 142 9.50 5.37 -16.55
C LYS A 142 9.39 4.03 -17.28
N GLN A 143 8.51 3.94 -18.27
CA GLN A 143 8.36 2.77 -19.12
C GLN A 143 9.17 3.01 -20.38
N THR A 144 10.12 2.12 -20.68
CA THR A 144 10.88 2.17 -21.94
C THR A 144 10.39 1.04 -22.82
N LEU A 145 9.83 1.40 -23.98
CA LEU A 145 9.44 0.43 -25.00
C LEU A 145 10.49 0.43 -26.11
N GLN A 146 10.94 -0.76 -26.49
CA GLN A 146 11.79 -1.00 -27.65
C GLN A 146 11.01 -0.72 -28.94
N PRO A 147 11.71 -0.59 -30.09
CA PRO A 147 11.05 -0.41 -31.37
C PRO A 147 10.02 -1.52 -31.65
N HIS A 148 8.79 -1.14 -32.02
CA HIS A 148 7.70 -2.07 -32.34
C HIS A 148 7.29 -3.02 -31.19
N GLU A 149 7.73 -2.74 -29.97
CA GLU A 149 7.37 -3.53 -28.79
C GLU A 149 5.93 -3.24 -28.37
N SER A 150 5.19 -4.30 -28.06
CA SER A 150 3.84 -4.24 -27.50
C SER A 150 3.83 -4.82 -26.09
N VAL A 151 3.33 -4.07 -25.12
CA VAL A 151 3.25 -4.48 -23.71
C VAL A 151 1.82 -4.31 -23.19
N GLU A 152 1.37 -5.29 -22.42
CA GLU A 152 0.13 -5.20 -21.64
C GLU A 152 0.44 -4.78 -20.21
N MET A 153 -0.19 -3.69 -19.77
CA MET A 153 -0.02 -3.08 -18.46
C MET A 153 -1.26 -3.34 -17.60
N PRO A 154 -1.19 -4.28 -16.63
CA PRO A 154 -2.31 -4.53 -15.73
C PRO A 154 -2.56 -3.35 -14.77
N VAL A 155 -3.82 -3.06 -14.50
CA VAL A 155 -4.25 -2.10 -13.49
C VAL A 155 -5.28 -2.76 -12.60
N THR A 156 -4.94 -2.84 -11.32
CA THR A 156 -5.83 -3.38 -10.28
C THR A 156 -6.38 -2.23 -9.45
N PHE A 157 -7.69 -2.21 -9.25
CA PHE A 157 -8.38 -1.17 -8.50
C PHE A 157 -9.66 -1.70 -7.84
N PHE A 158 -10.17 -0.95 -6.88
CA PHE A 158 -11.48 -1.14 -6.28
C PHE A 158 -12.08 0.21 -5.87
N ILE A 159 -13.38 0.23 -5.61
CA ILE A 159 -14.08 1.41 -5.10
C ILE A 159 -14.34 1.21 -3.61
N ASP A 160 -13.97 2.18 -2.78
CA ASP A 160 -14.21 2.16 -1.35
C ASP A 160 -15.73 2.21 -1.05
N PRO A 161 -16.27 1.28 -0.22
CA PRO A 161 -17.64 1.28 0.26
C PRO A 161 -18.12 2.59 0.86
N ALA A 162 -17.23 3.41 1.42
CA ALA A 162 -17.56 4.71 1.98
C ALA A 162 -18.26 5.65 0.97
N ILE A 163 -18.09 5.42 -0.35
CA ILE A 163 -18.79 6.18 -1.40
C ILE A 163 -20.33 6.02 -1.34
N ALA A 164 -20.84 4.97 -0.71
CA ALA A 164 -22.28 4.75 -0.57
C ALA A 164 -22.90 5.59 0.54
N ASP A 165 -22.11 5.98 1.54
CA ASP A 165 -22.54 6.75 2.71
C ASP A 165 -22.41 8.27 2.49
N ASP A 166 -21.52 8.70 1.58
CA ASP A 166 -21.34 10.11 1.26
C ASP A 166 -22.42 10.62 0.28
N LEU A 167 -23.28 11.50 0.80
CA LEU A 167 -24.39 12.12 0.07
C LEU A 167 -23.96 12.92 -1.15
N ASN A 168 -22.72 13.41 -1.22
CA ASN A 168 -22.24 14.24 -2.33
C ASN A 168 -21.84 13.42 -3.56
N VAL A 169 -21.65 12.11 -3.41
CA VAL A 169 -21.16 11.18 -4.45
C VAL A 169 -22.08 9.99 -4.66
N LYS A 170 -23.17 9.92 -3.90
CA LYS A 170 -24.15 8.83 -3.94
C LYS A 170 -24.85 8.70 -5.29
N GLU A 171 -24.94 9.78 -6.07
CA GLU A 171 -25.50 9.81 -7.41
C GLU A 171 -24.50 9.44 -8.51
N VAL A 172 -23.22 9.21 -8.19
CA VAL A 172 -22.21 8.85 -9.19
C VAL A 172 -22.40 7.40 -9.62
N GLU A 173 -22.86 7.19 -10.85
CA GLU A 173 -23.03 5.86 -11.46
C GLU A 173 -21.90 5.50 -12.42
N GLU A 174 -21.17 6.51 -12.91
CA GLU A 174 -20.10 6.38 -13.90
C GLU A 174 -18.85 7.10 -13.39
N ILE A 175 -17.73 6.39 -13.38
CA ILE A 175 -16.41 6.93 -13.05
C ILE A 175 -15.48 6.68 -14.23
N THR A 176 -14.84 7.72 -14.74
CA THR A 176 -13.83 7.61 -15.79
C THR A 176 -12.43 7.61 -15.19
N LEU A 177 -11.67 6.55 -15.47
CA LEU A 177 -10.23 6.48 -15.23
C LEU A 177 -9.49 6.82 -16.53
N SER A 178 -8.90 8.01 -16.56
CA SER A 178 -8.16 8.52 -17.71
C SER A 178 -6.65 8.40 -17.47
N TYR A 179 -5.95 7.85 -18.46
CA TYR A 179 -4.50 7.79 -18.52
C TYR A 179 -3.97 8.61 -19.67
N THR A 180 -2.95 9.44 -19.41
CA THR A 180 -2.23 10.15 -20.46
C THR A 180 -0.73 9.88 -20.36
N PHE A 181 -0.13 9.39 -21.45
CA PHE A 181 1.31 9.19 -21.53
C PHE A 181 2.02 10.45 -22.03
N PHE A 182 3.08 10.83 -21.33
CA PHE A 182 3.99 11.91 -21.70
C PHE A 182 5.38 11.37 -21.96
N LYS A 183 6.14 12.06 -22.81
CA LYS A 183 7.55 11.73 -23.02
C LYS A 183 8.29 11.99 -21.71
N ALA A 184 9.01 10.99 -21.21
CA ALA A 184 9.85 11.21 -20.04
C ALA A 184 10.92 12.24 -20.39
N LYS A 185 11.02 13.31 -19.59
CA LYS A 185 12.19 14.20 -19.64
C LYS A 185 13.38 13.39 -19.13
N GLU A 186 14.52 13.56 -19.82
CA GLU A 186 15.79 12.96 -19.41
C GLU A 186 16.11 13.34 -17.97
#